data_AF-G9KN08-F1
#
_entry.id   AF-G9KN08-F1
#
_cell.length_a   1.000
_cell.length_b   1.000
_cell.length_c   1.000
_cell.angle_alpha   90.00
_cell.angle_beta   90.00
_cell.angle_gamma   90.00
#
_symmetry.space_group_name_H-M   'P 1'
#
loop_
_entity.id
_entity.type
_entity.pdbx_description
1 polymer ?
#
loop_
_entity_poly.entity_id
_entity_poly.type
_entity_poly.pdbx_seq_one_letter_code
_entity_poly.pdbx_strand_id
1 'polypeptide(L)'
;EPISISHGNYTKQYPVFVGHKPGRNTTQRHRLDIQMIMTMNRTLYVAARDHIYTVDMDTSHTEEIYCSKKLTWKSRQADVDTCRMKGKHKDECHNFIKVLLKKNDDTLFVCGTNAFNFLMKSHYFV
;
A
#
# COMPACT_ATOMS: atom_id res chain seq x y z
N GLU A 1 12.35 13.59 -31.97
CA GLU A 1 12.02 14.29 -30.70
C GLU A 1 10.54 14.10 -30.38
N PRO A 2 10.12 14.13 -29.10
CA PRO A 2 8.72 14.02 -28.74
C PRO A 2 7.91 15.24 -29.19
N ILE A 3 6.61 15.06 -29.46
CA ILE A 3 5.70 16.13 -29.90
C ILE A 3 5.45 17.16 -28.77
N SER A 4 5.46 16.72 -27.52
CA SER A 4 5.27 17.57 -26.35
C SER A 4 6.07 17.07 -25.14
N ILE A 5 6.45 18.00 -24.27
CA ILE A 5 7.16 17.72 -23.02
C ILE A 5 6.42 18.45 -21.88
N SER A 6 5.96 17.69 -20.88
CA SER A 6 5.36 18.24 -19.66
C SER A 6 6.42 18.36 -18.56
N HIS A 7 6.77 19.59 -18.20
CA HIS A 7 7.75 19.86 -17.15
C HIS A 7 7.17 19.66 -15.74
N GLY A 8 8.06 19.49 -14.76
CA GLY A 8 7.70 19.33 -13.35
C GLY A 8 6.80 20.44 -12.81
N ASN A 9 6.95 21.68 -13.28
CA ASN A 9 6.10 22.79 -12.86
C ASN A 9 4.62 22.56 -13.21
N TYR A 10 4.35 21.85 -14.31
CA TYR A 10 3.00 21.46 -14.71
C TYR A 10 2.54 20.20 -13.97
N THR A 11 3.38 19.17 -13.84
CA THR A 11 2.97 17.88 -13.27
C THR A 11 2.83 17.90 -11.74
N LYS A 12 3.41 18.90 -11.05
CA LYS A 12 3.31 19.08 -9.58
C LYS A 12 1.89 19.32 -9.09
N GLN A 13 0.99 19.80 -9.94
CA GLN A 13 -0.40 20.07 -9.58
C GLN A 13 -1.29 18.81 -9.55
N TYR A 14 -0.77 17.66 -10.02
CA TYR A 14 -1.56 16.44 -10.03
C TYR A 14 -1.79 15.92 -8.62
N PRO A 15 -3.00 15.39 -8.32
CA PRO A 15 -3.28 14.83 -7.01
C PRO A 15 -2.34 13.70 -6.63
N VAL A 16 -1.90 13.67 -5.38
CA VAL A 16 -0.93 12.67 -4.89
C VAL A 16 -1.51 11.88 -3.72
N PHE A 17 -1.34 10.56 -3.77
CA PHE A 17 -1.61 9.68 -2.65
C PHE A 17 -0.36 9.51 -1.78
N VAL A 18 -0.47 9.83 -0.50
CA VAL A 18 0.62 9.66 0.49
C VAL A 18 0.21 8.83 1.72
N GLY A 19 -0.96 8.18 1.67
CA GLY A 19 -1.40 7.25 2.71
C GLY A 19 -2.10 7.87 3.93
N HIS A 20 -2.41 9.17 3.88
CA HIS A 20 -3.15 9.83 4.94
C HIS A 20 -4.64 9.51 4.91
N LYS A 21 -5.27 9.60 6.09
CA LYS A 21 -6.74 9.61 6.22
C LYS A 21 -7.24 11.05 6.36
N PRO A 22 -8.47 11.35 5.91
CA PRO A 22 -9.06 12.67 6.13
C PRO A 22 -9.06 13.05 7.61
N GLY A 23 -8.81 14.32 7.94
CA GLY A 23 -8.87 14.84 9.30
C GLY A 23 -7.72 14.42 10.23
N ARG A 24 -6.71 13.68 9.75
CA ARG A 24 -5.48 13.41 10.52
C ARG A 24 -4.32 14.26 10.01
N ASN A 25 -4.01 15.33 10.74
CA ASN A 25 -2.77 16.09 10.56
C ASN A 25 -1.59 15.32 11.17
N THR A 26 -1.17 14.24 10.52
CA THR A 26 0.09 13.57 10.89
C THR A 26 1.23 14.18 10.07
N THR A 27 2.15 14.85 10.76
CA THR A 27 3.39 15.37 10.16
C THR A 27 4.44 14.28 9.96
N GLN A 28 4.23 13.10 10.56
CA GLN A 28 5.14 11.97 10.45
C GLN A 28 4.91 11.21 9.13
N ARG A 29 5.67 11.58 8.12
CA ARG A 29 5.72 10.89 6.83
C ARG A 29 6.70 9.71 6.91
N HIS A 30 6.17 8.53 7.17
CA HIS A 30 6.94 7.29 6.98
C HIS A 30 6.85 6.87 5.52
N ARG A 31 7.95 6.31 4.98
CA ARG A 31 7.91 5.70 3.65
C ARG A 31 6.85 4.59 3.62
N LEU A 32 5.98 4.63 2.61
CA LEU A 32 4.92 3.65 2.42
C LEU A 32 5.48 2.30 1.92
N ASP A 33 6.57 2.35 1.15
CA ASP A 33 7.16 1.20 0.47
C ASP A 33 6.11 0.46 -0.38
N ILE A 34 5.50 1.19 -1.31
CA ILE A 34 4.49 0.68 -2.24
C ILE A 34 5.11 -0.43 -3.09
N GLN A 35 4.38 -1.53 -3.22
CA GLN A 35 4.80 -2.72 -3.95
C GLN A 35 4.05 -2.86 -5.28
N MET A 36 2.73 -2.65 -5.25
CA MET A 36 1.87 -2.74 -6.44
C MET A 36 0.57 -1.96 -6.24
N ILE A 37 -0.05 -1.61 -7.37
CA ILE A 37 -1.38 -1.00 -7.43
C ILE A 37 -2.31 -1.87 -8.27
N MET A 38 -3.58 -1.93 -7.90
CA MET A 38 -4.60 -2.67 -8.63
C MET A 38 -5.92 -1.92 -8.58
N THR A 39 -6.58 -1.77 -9.72
CA THR A 39 -7.94 -1.22 -9.76
C THR A 39 -8.94 -2.37 -9.85
N MET A 40 -9.94 -2.34 -8.99
CA MET A 40 -11.08 -3.26 -9.04
C MET A 40 -12.35 -2.46 -8.85
N ASN A 41 -13.25 -2.52 -9.82
CA ASN A 41 -14.43 -1.65 -9.87
C ASN A 41 -14.00 -0.16 -9.77
N ARG A 42 -14.58 0.62 -8.86
CA ARG A 42 -14.28 2.05 -8.63
C ARG A 42 -13.29 2.26 -7.47
N THR A 43 -12.55 1.21 -7.10
CA THR A 43 -11.59 1.25 -5.98
C THR A 43 -10.18 0.95 -6.47
N LEU A 44 -9.26 1.86 -6.12
CA LEU A 44 -7.82 1.67 -6.29
C LEU A 44 -7.24 1.06 -5.02
N TYR A 45 -6.60 -0.09 -5.14
CA TYR A 45 -5.88 -0.76 -4.08
C TYR A 45 -4.38 -0.47 -4.20
N VAL A 46 -3.77 -0.07 -3.09
CA VAL A 46 -2.33 0.20 -2.99
C VAL A 46 -1.72 -0.76 -1.97
N ALA A 47 -1.05 -1.79 -2.45
CA ALA A 47 -0.36 -2.77 -1.63
C ALA A 47 1.05 -2.27 -1.29
N ALA A 48 1.41 -2.32 -0.02
CA ALA A 48 2.60 -1.67 0.50
C ALA A 48 3.22 -2.48 1.67
N ARG A 49 4.16 -1.88 2.40
CA ARG A 49 4.68 -2.47 3.64
C ARG A 49 3.62 -2.45 4.73
N ASP A 50 3.36 -3.62 5.31
CA ASP A 50 2.43 -3.91 6.40
C ASP A 50 0.96 -3.57 6.11
N HIS A 51 0.64 -3.03 4.94
CA HIS A 51 -0.63 -2.37 4.67
C HIS A 51 -1.13 -2.61 3.24
N ILE A 52 -2.46 -2.63 3.11
CA ILE A 52 -3.14 -2.35 1.85
C ILE A 52 -4.04 -1.15 2.10
N TYR A 53 -3.87 -0.11 1.27
CA TYR A 53 -4.72 1.07 1.28
C TYR A 53 -5.74 0.96 0.15
N THR A 54 -6.89 1.57 0.35
CA THR A 54 -7.91 1.73 -0.69
C THR A 54 -8.20 3.20 -0.89
N VAL A 55 -8.41 3.57 -2.14
CA VAL A 55 -8.86 4.90 -2.55
C VAL A 55 -10.15 4.70 -3.34
N ASP A 56 -11.18 5.43 -2.93
CA ASP A 56 -12.40 5.57 -3.71
C ASP A 56 -12.14 6.57 -4.84
N MET A 57 -12.22 6.09 -6.09
CA MET A 57 -11.90 6.89 -7.26
C MET A 57 -12.96 7.95 -7.56
N ASP A 58 -14.15 7.83 -6.99
CA ASP A 58 -15.28 8.71 -7.27
C ASP A 58 -15.37 9.89 -6.32
N THR A 59 -14.74 9.79 -5.15
CA THR A 59 -14.80 10.82 -4.12
C THR A 59 -13.49 11.60 -3.98
N SER A 60 -12.47 11.26 -4.79
CA SER A 60 -11.13 11.85 -4.71
C SER A 60 -11.01 13.11 -5.59
N HIS A 61 -11.61 14.22 -5.16
CA HIS A 61 -11.61 15.50 -5.88
C HIS A 61 -10.71 16.59 -5.26
N THR A 62 -9.81 16.22 -4.35
CA THR A 62 -8.91 17.13 -3.65
C THR A 62 -7.48 17.06 -4.19
N GLU A 63 -6.65 18.06 -3.87
CA GLU A 63 -5.21 18.08 -4.24
C GLU A 63 -4.43 16.90 -3.62
N GLU A 64 -4.88 16.40 -2.46
CA GLU A 64 -4.37 15.18 -1.85
C GLU A 64 -5.39 14.05 -2.05
N ILE A 65 -4.90 12.88 -2.46
CA ILE A 65 -5.71 11.67 -2.54
C ILE A 65 -5.69 10.99 -1.17
N TYR A 66 -6.86 10.86 -0.55
CA TYR A 66 -7.00 10.27 0.78
C TYR A 66 -7.31 8.77 0.75
N CYS A 67 -6.80 8.06 1.76
CA CYS A 67 -7.12 6.67 2.01
C CYS A 67 -8.54 6.53 2.57
N SER A 68 -9.40 5.78 1.88
CA SER A 68 -10.76 5.42 2.32
C SER A 68 -10.72 4.35 3.42
N LYS A 69 -10.21 3.14 3.10
CA LYS A 69 -10.00 2.04 4.06
C LYS A 69 -8.53 1.59 4.07
N LYS A 70 -8.06 1.12 5.22
CA LYS A 70 -6.70 0.61 5.41
C LYS A 70 -6.73 -0.75 6.11
N LEU A 71 -6.23 -1.77 5.42
CA LEU A 71 -5.92 -3.05 6.03
C LEU A 71 -4.51 -3.00 6.62
N THR A 72 -4.34 -3.58 7.81
CA THR A 72 -3.04 -3.73 8.46
C THR A 72 -2.73 -5.21 8.67
N TRP A 73 -1.63 -5.67 8.10
CA TRP A 73 -1.12 -7.03 8.27
C TRP A 73 0.40 -6.97 8.47
N LYS A 74 0.80 -6.72 9.73
CA LYS A 74 2.19 -6.76 10.16
C LYS A 74 2.65 -8.19 10.43
N SER A 75 3.96 -8.43 10.28
CA SER A 75 4.60 -9.65 10.80
C SER A 75 4.47 -9.72 12.32
N ARG A 76 4.44 -10.93 12.87
CA ARG A 76 4.51 -11.11 14.33
C ARG A 76 5.92 -10.77 14.82
N GLN A 77 6.05 -10.30 16.06
CA GLN A 77 7.35 -9.91 16.61
C GLN A 77 8.36 -11.07 16.55
N ALA A 78 7.94 -12.29 16.85
CA ALA A 78 8.79 -13.48 16.75
C ALA A 78 9.34 -13.73 15.33
N ASP A 79 8.55 -13.45 14.28
CA ASP A 79 9.01 -13.56 12.89
C ASP A 79 10.04 -12.47 12.56
N VAL A 80 9.79 -11.25 13.04
CA VAL A 80 10.72 -10.11 12.88
C VAL A 80 12.05 -10.40 13.57
N ASP A 81 12.01 -10.87 14.82
CA ASP A 81 13.20 -11.21 15.60
C ASP A 81 13.99 -12.32 14.91
N THR A 82 13.30 -13.36 14.43
CA THR A 82 13.93 -14.43 13.65
C THR A 82 14.58 -13.92 12.37
N CYS A 83 13.90 -13.03 11.63
CA CYS A 83 14.44 -12.39 10.45
C CYS A 83 15.73 -11.60 10.76
N ARG A 84 15.73 -10.85 11.87
CA ARG A 84 16.89 -10.07 12.31
C ARG A 84 18.04 -10.97 12.77
N MET A 85 17.75 -12.05 13.50
CA MET A 85 18.74 -13.05 13.93
C MET A 85 19.42 -13.73 12.74
N LYS A 86 18.72 -13.87 11.61
CA LYS A 86 19.27 -14.36 10.34
C LYS A 86 20.11 -13.32 9.58
N GLY A 87 20.38 -12.16 10.18
CA GLY A 87 21.27 -11.13 9.64
C GLY A 87 20.61 -10.14 8.67
N LYS A 88 19.28 -10.09 8.58
CA LYS A 88 18.58 -9.13 7.71
C LYS A 88 18.49 -7.72 8.32
N HIS A 89 18.46 -6.71 7.46
CA HIS A 89 18.29 -5.33 7.90
C HIS A 89 16.90 -5.11 8.49
N LYS A 90 16.80 -4.18 9.44
CA LYS A 90 15.55 -3.86 10.15
C LYS A 90 14.43 -3.55 9.16
N ASP A 91 14.76 -2.77 8.14
CA ASP A 91 13.80 -2.31 7.14
C ASP A 91 13.32 -3.44 6.21
N GLU A 92 14.07 -4.54 6.10
CA GLU A 92 13.67 -5.71 5.31
C GLU A 92 12.78 -6.68 6.11
N CYS A 93 12.81 -6.62 7.44
CA CYS A 93 12.07 -7.53 8.33
C CYS A 93 10.63 -7.06 8.59
N HIS A 94 9.92 -6.74 7.52
CA HIS A 94 8.51 -6.35 7.53
C HIS A 94 7.68 -7.26 6.63
N ASN A 95 6.35 -7.12 6.68
CA ASN A 95 5.48 -7.81 5.76
C ASN A 95 5.23 -6.93 4.52
N PHE A 96 5.93 -7.19 3.42
CA PHE A 96 5.69 -6.50 2.15
C PHE A 96 4.64 -7.28 1.37
N ILE A 97 3.50 -6.65 1.06
CA ILE A 97 2.44 -7.28 0.28
C ILE A 97 2.88 -7.40 -1.17
N LYS A 98 3.00 -8.63 -1.69
CA LYS A 98 3.54 -8.93 -3.02
C LYS A 98 2.53 -9.58 -3.95
N VAL A 99 1.45 -10.13 -3.40
CA VAL A 99 0.35 -10.72 -4.18
C VAL A 99 -0.94 -10.10 -3.67
N LEU A 100 -1.72 -9.58 -4.61
CA LEU A 100 -3.06 -9.06 -4.39
C LEU A 100 -3.89 -9.47 -5.60
N LEU A 101 -4.90 -10.32 -5.40
CA LEU A 101 -5.74 -10.86 -6.48
C LEU A 101 -7.21 -10.82 -6.08
N LYS A 102 -8.09 -10.51 -7.03
CA LYS A 102 -9.53 -10.77 -6.89
C LYS A 102 -9.76 -12.27 -6.89
N LYS A 103 -10.25 -12.84 -5.79
CA LYS A 103 -10.62 -14.27 -5.73
C LYS A 103 -12.09 -14.48 -6.12
N ASN A 104 -12.97 -13.62 -5.64
CA ASN A 104 -14.37 -13.51 -6.07
C ASN A 104 -14.84 -12.06 -5.86
N ASP A 105 -16.14 -11.79 -6.00
CA ASP A 105 -16.67 -10.41 -5.91
C ASP A 105 -16.41 -9.73 -4.56
N ASP A 106 -16.32 -10.50 -3.47
CA ASP A 106 -16.19 -9.95 -2.11
C ASP A 106 -14.85 -10.29 -1.43
N THR A 107 -13.97 -11.05 -2.10
CA THR A 107 -12.72 -11.54 -1.48
C THR A 107 -11.47 -11.24 -2.29
N LEU A 108 -10.45 -10.86 -1.53
CA LEU A 108 -9.09 -10.69 -2.02
C LEU A 108 -8.21 -11.81 -1.50
N PHE A 109 -7.43 -12.39 -2.41
CA PHE A 109 -6.33 -13.28 -2.06
C PHE A 109 -5.06 -12.46 -1.92
N VAL A 110 -4.44 -12.52 -0.75
CA VAL A 110 -3.31 -11.66 -0.39
C VAL A 110 -2.13 -12.49 0.12
N CYS A 111 -0.93 -12.22 -0.37
CA CYS A 111 0.31 -12.78 0.17
C CYS A 111 1.33 -11.69 0.41
N GLY A 112 2.16 -11.89 1.43
CA GLY A 112 3.25 -10.98 1.75
C GLY A 112 4.49 -11.71 2.24
N THR A 113 5.61 -10.99 2.24
CA THR A 113 6.92 -11.55 2.62
C THR A 113 6.98 -11.98 4.08
N ASN A 114 6.15 -11.39 4.95
CA ASN A 114 6.03 -11.65 6.37
C ASN A 114 7.40 -11.85 7.05
N ALA A 115 8.29 -10.85 6.93
CA ALA A 115 9.66 -10.88 7.46
C ALA A 115 10.46 -12.12 7.05
N PHE A 116 10.47 -12.45 5.75
CA PHE A 116 11.12 -13.66 5.19
C PHE A 116 10.57 -15.00 5.74
N ASN A 117 9.40 -14.99 6.36
CA ASN A 117 8.61 -16.18 6.68
C ASN A 117 7.31 -16.14 5.87
N PHE A 118 7.38 -16.47 4.58
CA PHE A 118 6.31 -16.25 3.62
C PHE A 118 4.96 -16.85 4.08
N LEU A 119 3.91 -16.02 4.10
CA LEU A 119 2.55 -16.44 4.49
C LEU A 119 1.51 -16.01 3.45
N MET A 120 0.50 -16.86 3.25
CA MET A 120 -0.67 -16.58 2.43
C MET A 120 -1.93 -16.45 3.31
N LYS A 121 -2.81 -15.48 3.02
CA LYS A 121 -4.11 -15.34 3.69
C LYS A 121 -5.20 -14.92 2.71
N SER A 122 -6.41 -15.46 2.88
CA SER A 122 -7.61 -14.91 2.23
C SER A 122 -8.18 -13.81 3.13
N HIS A 123 -8.52 -12.64 2.55
CA HIS A 123 -9.13 -11.54 3.30
C HIS A 123 -10.42 -11.07 2.64
N TYR A 124 -11.43 -10.81 3.48
CA TYR A 124 -12.67 -10.15 3.08
C TYR A 124 -12.47 -8.66 3.26
N PHE A 125 -12.39 -7.91 2.16
CA PHE A 125 -12.43 -6.45 2.22
C PHE A 125 -13.90 -6.04 2.11
N VAL A 126 -14.65 -6.16 3.21
CA VAL A 126 -16.01 -5.61 3.30
C VAL A 126 -15.95 -4.10 3.51
#